data_AF-A0A2Z6B0P8-F1
#
_entry.id   AF-A0A2Z6B0P8-F1
#
_cell.length_a   1.000
_cell.length_b   1.000
_cell.length_c   1.000
_cell.angle_alpha   90.00
_cell.angle_beta   90.00
_cell.angle_gamma   90.00
#
_symmetry.space_group_name_H-M   'P 1'
#
loop_
_entity.id
_entity.type
_entity.pdbx_description
1 polymer ?
#
loop_
_entity_poly.entity_id
_entity_poly.type
_entity_poly.pdbx_seq_one_letter_code
_entity_poly.pdbx_strand_id
1 'polypeptide(L)'
;MGSVIALEQYKKRQAPEKHLDSVLYPRPRINDSEIFSKDFTRLENVVFAILKVREILRYHVHSNEEWQYLILCVLDAAYYFDAQKSQLLKEATTTLKDYILDETNARNGKDMTSALLLMDLIEKSPRMKKTAPTD
;
A
#
# COMPACT_ATOMS: atom_id res chain seq x y z
N MET A 1 -38.94 7.43 -24.68
CA MET A 1 -37.66 7.27 -25.39
C MET A 1 -36.55 8.05 -24.67
N GLY A 2 -36.09 7.58 -23.49
CA GLY A 2 -35.18 8.36 -22.63
C GLY A 2 -34.02 7.55 -22.03
N SER A 3 -33.78 6.33 -22.52
CA SER A 3 -32.85 5.38 -21.89
C SER A 3 -31.48 5.27 -22.58
N VAL A 4 -31.30 5.83 -23.78
CA VAL A 4 -30.05 5.67 -24.57
C VAL A 4 -29.03 6.78 -24.28
N ILE A 5 -29.49 7.97 -23.86
CA ILE A 5 -28.63 9.14 -23.62
C ILE A 5 -27.79 8.99 -22.33
N ALA A 6 -28.31 8.28 -21.31
CA ALA A 6 -27.61 8.06 -20.04
C ALA A 6 -26.40 7.11 -20.16
N LEU A 7 -26.47 6.12 -21.06
CA LEU A 7 -25.40 5.13 -21.26
C LEU A 7 -24.20 5.73 -22.00
N GLU A 8 -24.43 6.62 -22.97
CA GLU A 8 -23.36 7.32 -23.68
C GLU A 8 -22.64 8.34 -22.81
N GLN A 9 -23.36 9.07 -21.95
CA GLN A 9 -22.75 9.98 -20.98
C GLN A 9 -21.93 9.24 -19.92
N TYR A 10 -22.37 8.04 -19.51
CA TYR A 10 -21.59 7.16 -18.62
C TYR A 10 -20.31 6.65 -19.28
N LYS A 11 -20.36 6.25 -20.56
CA LYS A 11 -19.18 5.83 -21.33
C LYS A 11 -18.20 6.98 -21.58
N LYS A 12 -18.68 8.18 -21.90
CA LYS A 12 -17.83 9.37 -22.09
C LYS A 12 -17.17 9.87 -20.80
N ARG A 13 -17.81 9.68 -19.63
CA ARG A 13 -17.17 9.93 -18.32
C ARG A 13 -16.10 8.89 -17.94
N GLN A 14 -16.04 7.74 -18.62
CA GLN A 14 -15.08 6.66 -18.29
C GLN A 14 -13.82 6.63 -19.16
N ALA A 15 -13.75 7.37 -20.27
CA ALA A 15 -12.56 7.41 -21.11
C ALA A 15 -12.45 8.80 -21.75
N PRO A 16 -11.46 9.61 -21.35
CA PRO A 16 -10.10 9.47 -21.90
C PRO A 16 -8.90 9.69 -20.94
N GLU A 17 -9.10 9.98 -19.64
CA GLU A 17 -7.98 10.29 -18.71
C GLU A 17 -7.04 9.11 -18.45
N LYS A 18 -7.57 7.88 -18.42
CA LYS A 18 -6.80 6.66 -18.12
C LYS A 18 -5.59 6.41 -19.03
N HIS A 19 -5.58 6.91 -20.25
CA HIS A 19 -4.48 6.64 -21.19
C HIS A 19 -3.22 7.44 -20.89
N LEU A 20 -3.33 8.63 -20.28
CA LEU A 20 -2.17 9.42 -19.86
C LEU A 20 -1.66 8.96 -18.49
N ASP A 21 -2.58 8.69 -17.54
CA ASP A 21 -2.21 8.26 -16.20
C ASP A 21 -1.55 6.87 -16.19
N SER A 22 -1.98 5.95 -17.05
CA SER A 22 -1.36 4.62 -17.18
C SER A 22 0.06 4.66 -17.78
N VAL A 23 0.41 5.72 -18.50
CA VAL A 23 1.76 5.93 -19.05
C VAL A 23 2.69 6.53 -17.99
N LEU A 24 2.16 7.42 -17.14
CA LEU A 24 2.92 8.05 -16.04
C LEU A 24 3.05 7.12 -14.82
N TYR A 25 2.06 6.26 -14.59
CA TYR A 25 1.98 5.35 -13.47
C TYR A 25 1.67 3.93 -13.97
N PRO A 26 2.69 3.06 -14.10
CA PRO A 26 2.47 1.70 -14.54
C PRO A 26 1.64 0.93 -13.50
N ARG A 27 0.78 0.03 -13.98
CA ARG A 27 -0.04 -0.82 -13.11
C ARG A 27 0.86 -1.64 -12.17
N PRO A 28 0.56 -1.68 -10.85
CA PRO A 28 1.33 -2.46 -9.90
C PRO A 28 1.33 -3.94 -10.29
N ARG A 29 2.51 -4.57 -10.25
CA ARG A 29 2.66 -6.02 -10.39
C ARG A 29 2.71 -6.62 -9.01
N ILE A 30 1.60 -7.23 -8.62
CA ILE A 30 1.43 -7.94 -7.35
C ILE A 30 1.52 -9.43 -7.65
N ASN A 31 2.51 -10.09 -7.07
CA ASN A 31 2.68 -11.54 -7.18
C ASN A 31 2.56 -12.14 -5.78
N ASP A 32 1.48 -12.85 -5.52
CA ASP A 32 1.21 -13.44 -4.21
C ASP A 32 2.35 -14.38 -3.77
N SER A 33 2.92 -15.15 -4.70
CA SER A 33 4.05 -16.03 -4.41
C SER A 33 5.28 -15.24 -3.93
N GLU A 34 5.52 -14.06 -4.48
CA GLU A 34 6.62 -13.19 -4.05
C GLU A 34 6.36 -12.63 -2.65
N ILE A 35 5.12 -12.25 -2.35
CA ILE A 35 4.71 -11.73 -1.04
C ILE A 35 4.91 -12.80 0.04
N PHE A 36 4.36 -14.00 -0.17
CA PHE A 36 4.41 -15.07 0.84
C PHE A 36 5.78 -15.73 1.00
N SER A 37 6.67 -15.61 0.01
CA SER A 37 8.04 -16.14 0.09
C SER A 37 8.99 -15.33 0.97
N LYS A 38 8.59 -14.12 1.41
CA LYS A 38 9.45 -13.17 2.11
C LYS A 38 9.33 -13.27 3.63
N ASP A 39 10.46 -13.09 4.30
CA ASP A 39 10.57 -13.00 5.74
C ASP A 39 10.50 -11.54 6.19
N PHE A 40 9.31 -11.10 6.61
CA PHE A 40 9.05 -9.72 7.04
C PHE A 40 9.62 -9.37 8.43
N THR A 41 10.37 -10.27 9.06
CA THR A 41 11.21 -9.90 10.21
C THR A 41 12.44 -9.09 9.78
N ARG A 42 12.85 -9.20 8.52
CA ARG A 42 13.99 -8.48 7.95
C ARG A 42 13.58 -7.12 7.39
N LEU A 43 14.37 -6.10 7.69
CA LEU A 43 14.11 -4.72 7.21
C LEU A 43 13.98 -4.65 5.68
N GLU A 44 14.82 -5.37 4.93
CA GLU A 44 14.77 -5.41 3.45
C GLU A 44 13.41 -5.84 2.90
N ASN A 45 12.77 -6.82 3.55
CA ASN A 45 11.46 -7.34 3.13
C ASN A 45 10.32 -6.42 3.58
N VAL A 46 10.47 -5.72 4.69
CA VAL A 46 9.55 -4.65 5.12
C VAL A 46 9.59 -3.49 4.13
N VAL A 47 10.79 -3.04 3.75
CA VAL A 47 10.96 -1.99 2.73
C VAL A 47 10.35 -2.42 1.40
N PHE A 48 10.56 -3.67 0.97
CA PHE A 48 9.89 -4.23 -0.19
C PHE A 48 8.37 -4.10 -0.12
N ALA A 49 7.75 -4.51 0.99
CA ALA A 49 6.31 -4.42 1.17
C ALA A 49 5.82 -2.96 1.12
N ILE A 50 6.51 -2.04 1.78
CA ILE A 50 6.18 -0.61 1.77
C ILE A 50 6.27 -0.05 0.34
N LEU A 51 7.30 -0.40 -0.43
CA LEU A 51 7.44 0.01 -1.82
C LEU A 51 6.33 -0.57 -2.71
N LYS A 52 5.86 -1.79 -2.43
CA LYS A 52 4.70 -2.37 -3.13
C LYS A 52 3.41 -1.63 -2.81
N VAL A 53 3.18 -1.26 -1.56
CA VAL A 53 2.04 -0.41 -1.19
C VAL A 53 2.13 0.96 -1.87
N ARG A 54 3.33 1.55 -1.95
CA ARG A 54 3.57 2.78 -2.73
C ARG A 54 3.20 2.61 -4.21
N GLU A 55 3.59 1.52 -4.86
CA GLU A 55 3.24 1.27 -6.27
C GLU A 55 1.72 1.23 -6.47
N ILE A 56 1.00 0.59 -5.55
CA ILE A 56 -0.46 0.46 -5.58
C ILE A 56 -1.13 1.83 -5.41
N LEU A 57 -0.74 2.57 -4.37
CA LEU A 57 -1.31 3.89 -4.05
C LEU A 57 -0.98 4.92 -5.13
N ARG A 58 0.25 4.92 -5.64
CA ARG A 58 0.64 5.79 -6.75
C ARG A 58 -0.17 5.53 -8.01
N TYR A 59 -0.59 4.30 -8.28
CA TYR A 59 -1.40 3.97 -9.45
C TYR A 59 -2.88 4.34 -9.27
N HIS A 60 -3.46 4.08 -8.10
CA HIS A 60 -4.90 4.25 -7.87
C HIS A 60 -5.30 5.60 -7.26
N VAL A 61 -4.39 6.29 -6.59
CA VAL A 61 -4.63 7.50 -5.78
C VAL A 61 -3.60 8.59 -6.11
N HIS A 62 -3.28 8.77 -7.39
CA HIS A 62 -2.26 9.72 -7.82
C HIS A 62 -2.64 11.20 -7.60
N SER A 63 -3.92 11.50 -7.42
CA SER A 63 -4.42 12.88 -7.25
C SER A 63 -4.33 13.41 -5.82
N ASN A 64 -4.22 12.54 -4.82
CA ASN A 64 -4.07 12.90 -3.41
C ASN A 64 -2.68 12.45 -2.95
N GLU A 65 -1.86 13.36 -2.45
CA GLU A 65 -0.48 13.06 -2.04
C GLU A 65 -0.33 12.69 -0.56
N GLU A 66 -1.42 12.68 0.21
CA GLU A 66 -1.41 12.39 1.65
C GLU A 66 -0.74 11.04 1.98
N TRP A 67 -0.97 10.02 1.15
CA TRP A 67 -0.34 8.72 1.33
C TRP A 67 1.19 8.76 1.30
N GLN A 68 1.80 9.74 0.65
CA GLN A 68 3.27 9.85 0.56
C GLN A 68 3.85 10.05 1.95
N TYR A 69 3.23 10.92 2.75
CA TYR A 69 3.62 11.17 4.13
C TYR A 69 3.40 9.93 5.01
N LEU A 70 2.23 9.29 4.89
CA LEU A 70 1.89 8.09 5.66
C LEU A 70 2.87 6.94 5.40
N ILE A 71 3.29 6.75 4.14
CA ILE A 71 4.32 5.77 3.78
C ILE A 71 5.67 6.08 4.46
N LEU A 72 6.06 7.35 4.51
CA LEU A 72 7.29 7.76 5.20
C LEU A 72 7.20 7.49 6.70
N CYS A 73 6.06 7.74 7.33
CA CYS A 73 5.84 7.41 8.74
C CYS A 73 5.98 5.91 9.02
N VAL A 74 5.43 5.05 8.15
CA VAL A 74 5.58 3.59 8.28
C VAL A 74 7.04 3.18 8.08
N LEU A 75 7.74 3.76 7.12
CA LEU A 75 9.16 3.47 6.87
C LEU A 75 10.04 3.87 8.05
N ASP A 76 9.81 5.05 8.63
CA ASP A 76 10.54 5.56 9.78
C ASP A 76 10.31 4.68 11.03
N ALA A 77 9.03 4.36 11.31
CA ALA A 77 8.67 3.45 12.40
C ALA A 77 9.24 2.05 12.19
N ALA A 78 9.27 1.56 10.94
CA ALA A 78 9.89 0.29 10.59
C ALA A 78 11.41 0.33 10.74
N TYR A 79 12.08 1.45 10.47
CA TYR A 79 13.53 1.57 10.66
C TYR A 79 13.90 1.52 12.14
N TYR A 80 13.15 2.22 12.99
CA TYR A 80 13.36 2.27 14.44
C TYR A 80 12.70 1.13 15.22
N PHE A 81 12.20 0.09 14.55
CA PHE A 81 11.55 -1.03 15.21
C PHE A 81 12.53 -1.79 16.10
N ASP A 82 12.40 -1.57 17.40
CA ASP A 82 12.93 -2.38 18.48
C ASP A 82 11.74 -2.93 19.29
N ALA A 83 11.92 -4.00 20.04
CA ALA A 83 10.83 -4.69 20.77
C ALA A 83 10.02 -3.75 21.70
N GLN A 84 10.60 -2.62 22.13
CA GLN A 84 9.93 -1.57 22.92
C GLN A 84 9.18 -0.50 22.10
N LYS A 85 9.46 -0.36 20.79
CA LYS A 85 8.86 0.65 19.89
C LYS A 85 7.80 0.09 18.93
N SER A 86 7.32 -1.12 19.20
CA SER A 86 6.26 -1.80 18.44
C SER A 86 4.98 -0.94 18.28
N GLN A 87 4.68 -0.10 19.27
CA GLN A 87 3.51 0.77 19.27
C GLN A 87 3.52 1.80 18.13
N LEU A 88 4.67 2.41 17.82
CA LEU A 88 4.77 3.42 16.75
C LEU A 88 4.54 2.82 15.38
N LEU A 89 5.06 1.60 15.14
CA LEU A 89 4.81 0.89 13.88
C LEU A 89 3.34 0.52 13.76
N LYS A 90 2.72 0.07 14.85
CA LYS A 90 1.29 -0.25 14.87
C LYS A 90 0.43 0.98 14.57
N GLU A 91 0.73 2.12 15.18
CA GLU A 91 0.00 3.36 14.93
C GLU A 91 0.16 3.82 13.47
N ALA A 92 1.40 3.89 12.96
CA ALA A 92 1.67 4.29 11.59
C ALA A 92 1.00 3.36 10.56
N THR A 93 1.06 2.04 10.78
CA THR A 93 0.41 1.06 9.90
C THR A 93 -1.11 1.13 10.00
N THR A 94 -1.68 1.44 11.17
CA THR A 94 -3.12 1.64 11.34
C THR A 94 -3.59 2.86 10.56
N THR A 95 -2.93 4.01 10.72
CA THR A 95 -3.28 5.23 9.97
C THR A 95 -3.20 5.02 8.46
N LEU A 96 -2.16 4.33 7.97
CA LEU A 96 -2.07 4.02 6.54
C LEU A 96 -3.15 3.03 6.08
N LYS A 97 -3.52 2.04 6.91
CA LYS A 97 -4.61 1.11 6.60
C LYS A 97 -5.97 1.81 6.52
N ASP A 98 -6.25 2.72 7.44
CA ASP A 98 -7.48 3.52 7.43
C ASP A 98 -7.58 4.35 6.15
N TYR A 99 -6.48 5.01 5.77
CA TYR A 99 -6.41 5.73 4.50
C TYR A 99 -6.66 4.82 3.27
N ILE A 100 -6.02 3.63 3.24
CA ILE A 100 -6.23 2.66 2.14
C ILE A 100 -7.70 2.22 2.07
N LEU A 101 -8.36 2.01 3.21
CA LEU A 101 -9.77 1.65 3.27
C LEU A 101 -10.67 2.77 2.75
N ASP A 102 -10.40 4.01 3.12
CA ASP A 102 -11.17 5.18 2.66
C ASP A 102 -11.07 5.39 1.13
N GLU A 103 -9.90 5.12 0.56
CA GLU A 103 -9.66 5.20 -0.89
C GLU A 103 -10.08 3.91 -1.65
N THR A 104 -10.55 2.89 -0.94
CA THR A 104 -10.99 1.62 -1.54
C THR A 104 -12.37 1.77 -2.18
N ASN A 105 -12.47 1.32 -3.43
CA ASN A 105 -13.70 1.30 -4.21
C ASN A 105 -13.79 0.02 -5.06
N ALA A 106 -14.93 -0.17 -5.74
CA ALA A 106 -15.20 -1.37 -6.53
C ALA A 106 -14.19 -1.63 -7.68
N ARG A 107 -13.37 -0.66 -8.07
CA ARG A 107 -12.41 -0.79 -9.17
C ARG A 107 -10.99 -1.15 -8.70
N ASN A 108 -10.59 -0.66 -7.52
CA ASN A 108 -9.24 -0.86 -6.97
C ASN A 108 -9.19 -1.88 -5.82
N GLY A 109 -10.33 -2.40 -5.37
CA GLY A 109 -10.43 -3.22 -4.16
C GLY A 109 -9.52 -4.44 -4.11
N LYS A 110 -9.25 -5.10 -5.25
CA LYS A 110 -8.29 -6.22 -5.29
C LYS A 110 -6.88 -5.76 -4.90
N ASP A 111 -6.38 -4.70 -5.53
CA ASP A 111 -5.02 -4.21 -5.30
C ASP A 111 -4.91 -3.57 -3.91
N MET A 112 -5.94 -2.86 -3.45
CA MET A 112 -6.00 -2.31 -2.09
C MET A 112 -6.01 -3.41 -1.02
N THR A 113 -6.70 -4.53 -1.25
CA THR A 113 -6.68 -5.69 -0.35
C THR A 113 -5.27 -6.26 -0.22
N SER A 114 -4.51 -6.34 -1.32
CA SER A 114 -3.10 -6.74 -1.27
C SER A 114 -2.24 -5.75 -0.48
N ALA A 115 -2.52 -4.44 -0.58
CA ALA A 115 -1.83 -3.43 0.22
C ALA A 115 -2.10 -3.60 1.72
N LEU A 116 -3.37 -3.84 2.10
CA LEU A 116 -3.75 -4.13 3.49
C LEU A 116 -3.08 -5.40 4.01
N LEU A 117 -3.03 -6.46 3.21
CA LEU A 117 -2.32 -7.70 3.56
C LEU A 117 -0.83 -7.45 3.85
N LEU A 118 -0.16 -6.66 3.02
CA LEU A 118 1.25 -6.30 3.24
C LEU A 118 1.45 -5.54 4.54
N MET A 119 0.55 -4.60 4.87
CA MET A 119 0.59 -3.87 6.14
C MET A 119 0.39 -4.79 7.34
N ASP A 120 -0.53 -5.74 7.24
CA ASP A 120 -0.78 -6.74 8.27
C ASP A 120 0.42 -7.68 8.48
N LEU A 121 1.09 -8.08 7.40
CA LEU A 121 2.30 -8.89 7.48
C LEU A 121 3.44 -8.14 8.18
N ILE A 122 3.61 -6.85 7.89
CA ILE A 122 4.60 -6.00 8.57
C ILE A 122 4.27 -5.85 10.06
N GLU A 123 3.01 -5.55 10.40
CA GLU A 123 2.58 -5.35 11.80
C GLU A 123 2.75 -6.61 12.65
N LYS A 124 2.41 -7.78 12.09
CA LYS A 124 2.39 -9.06 12.82
C LYS A 124 3.75 -9.76 12.85
N SER A 125 4.76 -9.25 12.14
CA SER A 125 6.07 -9.89 12.07
C SER A 125 6.90 -9.63 13.33
N PRO A 126 7.28 -10.68 14.08
CA PRO A 126 8.12 -10.52 15.26
C PRO A 126 9.55 -10.23 14.81
N ARG A 127 10.04 -8.98 14.91
CA ARG A 127 11.49 -8.77 14.72
C ARG A 127 12.22 -9.41 15.90
N MET A 128 13.04 -10.41 15.61
CA MET A 128 13.94 -10.97 16.60
C MET A 128 14.81 -9.85 17.15
N LYS A 129 14.86 -9.74 18.49
CA LYS A 129 15.88 -8.93 19.18
C LYS A 129 17.22 -9.27 18.55
N LYS A 130 17.94 -8.27 18.02
CA LYS A 130 19.38 -8.40 17.88
C LYS A 130 19.91 -8.79 19.25
N THR A 131 20.35 -10.04 19.39
CA THR A 131 21.24 -10.42 20.47
C THR A 131 22.40 -9.44 20.43
N ALA A 132 22.58 -8.69 21.53
CA ALA A 132 23.70 -7.78 21.69
C ALA A 132 24.99 -8.51 21.28
N PRO A 133 25.93 -7.86 20.57
CA PRO A 133 27.27 -8.41 20.45
C PRO A 133 27.80 -8.54 21.89
N THR A 134 28.06 -9.78 22.27
CA THR A 134 28.87 -10.07 23.45
C THR A 134 30.30 -9.92 22.94
N ASP A 135 30.94 -8.81 23.29
CA ASP A 135 32.38 -8.63 23.48
C ASP A 135 32.65 -7.26 24.10
#